data_AF-A0A841LQB7-F1
#
_entry.id   AF-A0A841LQB7-F1
#
_cell.length_a   1.000
_cell.length_b   1.000
_cell.length_c   1.000
_cell.angle_alpha   90.00
_cell.angle_beta   90.00
_cell.angle_gamma   90.00
#
_symmetry.space_group_name_H-M   'P 1'
#
loop_
_entity.id
_entity.type
_entity.pdbx_description
1 polymer ?
#
loop_
_entity_poly.entity_id
_entity_poly.type
_entity_poly.pdbx_seq_one_letter_code
_entity_poly.pdbx_strand_id
1 'polypeptide(L)'
;MNRKIKEQCIWFFYIIGIFFIIPIISYYLSLPDIFPKQAYIQVYLSGPILLILGLFLFFNYRKKTIGLIFLVTGVWWIFNIIYELLTK
;
A
#
# COMPACT_ATOMS: atom_id res chain seq x y z
N MET A 1 8.23 -11.64 21.04
CA MET A 1 9.14 -11.03 20.04
C MET A 1 10.01 -9.99 20.73
N ASN A 2 11.33 -10.04 20.55
CA ASN A 2 12.26 -9.05 21.10
C ASN A 2 11.86 -7.63 20.65
N ARG A 3 11.92 -6.64 21.54
CA ARG A 3 11.48 -5.26 21.25
C ARG A 3 12.20 -4.67 20.04
N LYS A 4 13.51 -4.91 19.90
CA LYS A 4 14.31 -4.46 18.75
C LYS A 4 13.82 -5.06 17.43
N ILE A 5 13.51 -6.37 17.43
CA ILE A 5 12.98 -7.07 16.25
C ILE A 5 11.60 -6.51 15.88
N LYS A 6 10.75 -6.24 16.88
CA LYS A 6 9.43 -5.63 16.66
C LYS A 6 9.54 -4.27 15.97
N GLU A 7 10.46 -3.42 16.41
CA GLU A 7 10.70 -2.11 15.83
C GLU A 7 11.26 -2.20 14.40
N GLN A 8 12.17 -3.14 14.14
CA GLN A 8 12.68 -3.42 12.79
C GLN A 8 11.57 -3.88 11.84
N CYS A 9 10.67 -4.77 12.28
CA CYS A 9 9.53 -5.21 11.46
C CYS A 9 8.58 -4.05 11.13
N ILE A 10 8.31 -3.15 12.08
CA ILE A 10 7.46 -1.98 11.84
C ILE A 10 8.09 -1.09 10.76
N TRP A 11 9.40 -0.81 10.87
CA TRP A 11 10.13 -0.03 9.87
C TRP A 11 10.09 -0.68 8.50
N PHE A 12 10.28 -1.99 8.44
CA PHE A 12 10.18 -2.76 7.21
C PHE A 12 8.80 -2.60 6.55
N PHE A 13 7.71 -2.70 7.34
CA PHE A 13 6.36 -2.47 6.81
C PHE A 13 6.12 -1.04 6.33
N TYR A 14 6.74 -0.04 6.96
CA TYR A 14 6.65 1.34 6.47
C TYR A 14 7.34 1.51 5.12
N ILE A 15 8.55 0.94 4.96
CA ILE A 15 9.29 0.98 3.69
C ILE A 15 8.49 0.30 2.59
N ILE A 16 7.95 -0.89 2.86
CA ILE A 16 7.10 -1.60 1.89
C ILE A 16 5.85 -0.79 1.56
N GLY A 17 5.16 -0.26 2.57
CA GLY A 17 3.95 0.55 2.33
C GLY A 17 4.23 1.76 1.44
N ILE A 18 5.31 2.50 1.71
CA ILE A 18 5.74 3.63 0.87
C ILE A 18 6.02 3.16 -0.56
N PHE A 19 6.76 2.05 -0.72
CA PHE A 19 7.06 1.48 -2.03
C PHE A 19 5.80 1.20 -2.86
N PHE A 20 4.73 0.68 -2.24
CA PHE A 20 3.45 0.41 -2.94
C PHE A 20 2.55 1.64 -3.12
N ILE A 21 2.79 2.72 -2.37
CA ILE A 21 2.11 4.01 -2.56
C ILE A 21 2.70 4.77 -3.77
N ILE A 22 4.02 4.68 -4.01
CA ILE A 22 4.68 5.34 -5.16
C ILE A 22 3.98 5.08 -6.49
N PRO A 23 3.69 3.84 -6.93
CA PRO A 23 3.02 3.60 -8.20
C PRO A 23 1.59 4.17 -8.23
N ILE A 24 0.87 4.20 -7.11
CA ILE A 24 -0.44 4.86 -7.01
C ILE A 24 -0.31 6.36 -7.26
N ILE A 25 0.65 7.02 -6.62
CA ILE A 25 0.91 8.45 -6.81
C ILE A 25 1.34 8.72 -8.26
N SER A 26 2.23 7.88 -8.80
CA SER A 26 2.72 7.96 -10.17
C SER A 26 1.59 7.92 -11.19
N TYR A 27 0.57 7.10 -10.97
CA TYR A 27 -0.63 7.04 -11.80
C TYR A 27 -1.40 8.36 -11.81
N TYR A 28 -1.67 8.94 -10.64
CA TYR A 28 -2.40 10.22 -10.55
C TYR A 28 -1.60 11.38 -11.14
N LEU A 29 -0.27 11.35 -11.04
CA LEU A 29 0.61 12.36 -11.61
C LEU A 29 0.94 12.12 -13.09
N SER A 30 0.43 11.04 -13.69
CA SER A 30 0.75 10.64 -15.08
C SER A 30 2.27 10.58 -15.35
N LEU A 31 3.04 10.17 -14.34
CA LEU A 31 4.48 10.04 -14.46
C LEU A 31 4.82 8.79 -15.29
N PRO A 32 5.89 8.83 -16.09
CA PRO A 32 6.34 7.65 -16.83
C PRO A 32 6.71 6.52 -15.86
N ASP A 33 6.57 5.28 -16.34
CA ASP A 33 6.94 4.10 -15.57
C ASP A 33 8.40 4.18 -15.15
N ILE A 34 8.61 4.22 -13.83
CA ILE A 34 9.92 4.25 -13.19
C ILE A 34 10.49 2.83 -13.10
N PHE A 35 9.61 1.82 -13.05
CA PHE A 35 9.96 0.41 -12.90
C PHE A 35 9.32 -0.47 -13.99
N PRO A 36 9.98 -1.57 -14.39
CA PRO A 36 9.37 -2.54 -15.29
C PRO A 36 8.11 -3.13 -14.64
N LYS A 37 7.02 -3.18 -15.41
CA LYS A 37 5.70 -3.66 -14.95
C LYS A 37 5.09 -2.83 -13.81
N GLN A 38 5.44 -1.54 -13.71
CA GLN A 38 4.87 -0.64 -12.71
C GLN A 38 3.33 -0.62 -12.77
N ALA A 39 2.73 -0.52 -13.96
CA ALA A 39 1.28 -0.59 -14.13
C ALA A 39 0.66 -1.88 -13.54
N TYR A 40 1.34 -3.03 -13.68
CA TYR A 40 0.87 -4.28 -13.07
C TYR A 40 0.94 -4.23 -11.54
N ILE A 41 2.06 -3.77 -10.99
CA ILE A 41 2.26 -3.61 -9.55
C ILE A 41 1.19 -2.68 -8.99
N GLN A 42 0.96 -1.57 -9.68
CA GLN A 42 -0.03 -0.57 -9.35
C GLN A 42 -1.44 -1.15 -9.29
N VAL A 43 -1.90 -1.80 -10.37
CA VAL A 43 -3.28 -2.27 -10.50
C VAL A 43 -3.56 -3.47 -9.58
N TYR A 44 -2.67 -4.46 -9.54
CA TYR A 44 -2.97 -5.76 -8.95
C TYR A 44 -2.34 -5.98 -7.57
N LEU A 45 -1.26 -5.27 -7.22
CA LEU A 45 -0.50 -5.55 -5.99
C LEU A 45 -0.64 -4.44 -4.94
N SER A 46 -0.59 -3.17 -5.32
CA SER A 46 -0.56 -2.06 -4.36
C SER A 46 -1.76 -2.05 -3.42
N GLY A 47 -2.98 -2.19 -3.94
CA GLY A 47 -4.20 -2.19 -3.14
C GLY A 47 -4.24 -3.31 -2.09
N PRO A 48 -4.19 -4.59 -2.51
CA PRO A 48 -4.21 -5.72 -1.58
C PRO A 48 -3.06 -5.72 -0.57
N ILE A 49 -1.85 -5.33 -0.98
CA ILE A 49 -0.69 -5.31 -0.08
C ILE A 49 -0.83 -4.20 0.96
N LEU A 50 -1.27 -2.99 0.58
CA LEU A 50 -1.52 -1.90 1.52
C LEU A 50 -2.61 -2.27 2.53
N LEU A 51 -3.65 -2.98 2.09
CA LEU A 51 -4.67 -3.54 2.99
C LEU A 51 -4.06 -4.48 4.04
N ILE A 52 -3.28 -5.48 3.60
CA ILE A 52 -2.67 -6.48 4.50
C ILE A 52 -1.71 -5.79 5.49
N LEU A 53 -0.85 -4.89 5.00
CA LEU A 53 0.07 -4.12 5.84
C LEU A 53 -0.67 -3.23 6.83
N GLY A 54 -1.74 -2.57 6.38
CA GLY A 54 -2.60 -1.74 7.21
C GLY A 54 -3.24 -2.53 8.35
N LEU A 55 -3.81 -3.71 8.06
CA LEU A 55 -4.37 -4.61 9.07
C LEU A 55 -3.30 -5.04 10.09
N PHE A 56 -2.12 -5.45 9.60
CA PHE A 56 -1.02 -5.87 10.46
C PHE A 56 -0.56 -4.74 11.39
N LEU A 57 -0.34 -3.54 10.85
CA LEU A 57 0.09 -2.38 11.64
C LEU A 57 -0.97 -1.94 12.64
N PHE A 58 -2.25 -1.97 12.25
CA PHE A 58 -3.37 -1.55 13.09
C PHE A 58 -3.59 -2.51 14.28
N PHE A 59 -3.74 -3.81 14.01
CA PHE A 59 -4.09 -4.81 15.03
C PHE A 59 -2.87 -5.37 15.77
N ASN A 60 -1.84 -5.84 15.05
CA ASN A 60 -0.70 -6.55 15.66
C ASN A 60 0.33 -5.62 16.29
N TYR A 61 0.63 -4.49 15.65
CA TYR A 61 1.65 -3.55 16.12
C TYR A 61 1.08 -2.34 16.86
N ARG A 62 -0.25 -2.21 16.94
CA ARG A 62 -0.98 -1.09 17.58
C ARG A 62 -0.61 0.28 17.02
N LYS A 63 -0.13 0.34 15.77
CA LYS A 63 0.19 1.57 15.03
C LYS A 63 -1.06 2.06 14.30
N LYS A 64 -2.08 2.43 15.07
CA LYS A 64 -3.43 2.71 14.58
C LYS A 64 -3.47 3.73 13.45
N THR A 65 -2.81 4.87 13.59
CA THR A 65 -2.86 5.95 12.59
C THR A 65 -2.27 5.52 11.24
N ILE A 66 -1.06 4.96 11.24
CA ILE A 66 -0.39 4.55 10.00
C ILE A 66 -1.08 3.33 9.39
N GLY A 67 -1.49 2.37 10.23
CA GLY A 67 -2.29 1.24 9.79
C GLY A 67 -3.59 1.68 9.12
N LEU A 68 -4.28 2.67 9.70
CA LEU A 68 -5.52 3.22 9.14
C LEU A 68 -5.28 3.92 7.79
N ILE A 69 -4.19 4.69 7.67
CA ILE A 69 -3.81 5.33 6.39
C ILE A 69 -3.64 4.26 5.31
N PHE A 70 -2.86 3.21 5.56
CA PHE A 70 -2.65 2.14 4.59
C PHE A 70 -3.94 1.38 4.27
N LEU A 71 -4.80 1.14 5.26
CA LEU A 71 -6.13 0.53 5.03
C LEU A 71 -6.98 1.39 4.11
N VAL A 72 -7.15 2.67 4.42
CA VAL A 72 -7.99 3.58 3.64
C VAL A 72 -7.44 3.73 2.23
N THR A 73 -6.12 3.92 2.07
CA THR A 73 -5.47 4.00 0.77
C THR A 73 -5.65 2.71 -0.03
N GLY A 74 -5.47 1.54 0.59
CA GLY A 74 -5.64 0.24 -0.05
C GLY A 74 -7.07 0.00 -0.52
N VAL A 75 -8.06 0.25 0.34
CA VAL A 75 -9.50 0.13 0.01
C VAL A 75 -9.87 1.10 -1.12
N TRP A 76 -9.51 2.37 -0.97
CA TRP A 76 -9.80 3.40 -1.97
C TRP A 76 -9.21 3.06 -3.33
N TRP A 77 -7.96 2.58 -3.36
CA TRP A 77 -7.30 2.20 -4.58
C TRP A 77 -7.97 1.00 -5.27
N ILE A 78 -8.37 -0.03 -4.50
CA ILE A 78 -9.11 -1.17 -5.04
C ILE A 78 -10.43 -0.71 -5.65
N PHE A 79 -11.18 0.16 -4.98
CA PHE A 79 -12.42 0.72 -5.53
C PHE A 79 -12.16 1.50 -6.82
N ASN A 80 -11.09 2.28 -6.88
CA ASN A 80 -10.75 3.03 -8.08
C ASN A 80 -10.43 2.11 -9.27
N ILE A 81 -9.68 1.03 -9.05
CA ILE A 81 -9.42 0.01 -10.07
C ILE A 81 -10.70 -0.69 -10.52
N ILE A 82 -11.56 -1.08 -9.59
CA ILE A 82 -12.86 -1.70 -9.93
C ILE A 82 -13.71 -0.74 -10.76
N TYR A 83 -13.78 0.53 -10.36
CA TYR A 83 -14.51 1.55 -11.10
C TYR A 83 -13.95 1.74 -12.51
N GLU A 84 -12.63 1.81 -12.65
CA GLU A 84 -11.97 1.94 -13.95
C GLU A 84 -12.23 0.72 -14.85
N LEU A 85 -12.24 -0.49 -14.29
CA LEU A 85 -12.56 -1.73 -15.01
C LEU A 85 -14.03 -1.86 -15.42
N LEU A 86 -14.95 -1.19 -14.71
CA LEU A 86 -16.38 -1.20 -15.04
C LEU A 86 -16.79 -0.10 -16.01
N THR A 87 -16.00 0.98 -16.10
CA THR A 87 -16.31 2.16 -16.91
C THR A 87 -15.54 2.25 -18.21
N LYS A 88 -14.48 1.45 -18.36
CA LYS A 88 -13.73 1.27 -19.61
C LYS A 88 -14.03 -0.10 -20.21
#